data_AF-A0A822Y302-F1
#
_entry.id   AF-A0A822Y302-F1
#
_cell.length_a   1.000
_cell.length_b   1.000
_cell.length_c   1.000
_cell.angle_alpha   90.00
_cell.angle_beta   90.00
_cell.angle_gamma   90.00
#
_symmetry.space_group_name_H-M   'P 1'
#
loop_
_entity.id
_entity.type
_entity.pdbx_description
1 polymer ?
#
loop_
_entity_poly.entity_id
_entity_poly.type
_entity_poly.pdbx_seq_one_letter_code
_entity_poly.pdbx_strand_id
1 'polypeptide(L)'
;MFIGNKLAFLLRKNHVIPQNLWYLDLSSNEAKSRITSLQHPGFNSSTSRLTGSPERLGFQQLQYYLWLDWNMLGGTLPSALANCSLLMYLSIQGNALRGIIN
;
A
#
# COMPACT_ATOMS: atom_id res chain seq x y z
N MET A 1 -5.85 12.83 7.65
CA MET A 1 -6.00 12.14 8.95
C MET A 1 -7.33 11.41 8.94
N PHE A 2 -7.37 10.16 8.46
CA PHE A 2 -8.59 9.34 8.43
C PHE A 2 -8.27 7.94 8.98
N ILE A 3 -7.95 7.86 10.28
CA ILE A 3 -7.77 6.59 10.98
C ILE A 3 -9.17 6.03 11.31
N GLY A 4 -9.43 4.77 10.95
CA GLY A 4 -10.50 3.96 11.54
C GLY A 4 -11.95 4.20 11.08
N ASN A 5 -12.20 4.91 9.97
CA ASN A 5 -13.54 4.97 9.40
C ASN A 5 -13.73 3.84 8.38
N LYS A 6 -14.97 3.35 8.22
CA LYS A 6 -15.41 2.37 7.19
C LYS A 6 -15.25 2.91 5.75
N LEU A 7 -14.06 3.37 5.37
CA LEU A 7 -13.72 3.97 4.09
C LEU A 7 -13.74 2.94 2.95
N ALA A 8 -13.66 1.65 3.29
CA ALA A 8 -13.89 0.56 2.35
C ALA A 8 -15.22 0.68 1.57
N PHE A 9 -16.26 1.30 2.17
CA PHE A 9 -17.52 1.55 1.48
C PHE A 9 -17.48 2.78 0.55
N LEU A 10 -16.67 3.79 0.87
CA LEU A 10 -16.56 5.03 0.07
C LEU A 10 -15.67 4.84 -1.18
N LEU A 11 -14.63 4.00 -1.11
CA LEU A 11 -13.76 3.70 -2.26
C LEU A 11 -14.44 2.84 -3.34
N ARG A 12 -15.59 2.20 -3.05
CA ARG A 12 -16.38 1.45 -4.04
C ARG A 12 -17.24 2.33 -4.95
N LYS A 13 -17.42 3.62 -4.65
CA LYS A 13 -18.29 4.56 -5.39
C LYS A 13 -17.53 5.64 -6.16
N ASN A 14 -16.48 5.27 -6.92
CA ASN A 14 -15.77 6.20 -7.82
C ASN A 14 -15.26 7.49 -7.14
N HIS A 15 -15.04 7.49 -5.82
CA HIS A 15 -14.42 8.64 -5.16
C HIS A 15 -12.94 8.65 -5.50
N VAL A 16 -12.53 9.67 -6.24
CA VAL A 16 -11.13 9.93 -6.58
C VAL A 16 -10.40 10.28 -5.29
N ILE A 17 -9.42 9.45 -4.91
CA ILE A 17 -8.48 9.82 -3.85
C ILE A 17 -7.73 11.06 -4.35
N PRO A 18 -7.69 12.18 -3.60
CA PRO A 18 -6.98 13.36 -4.05
C PRO A 18 -5.51 13.03 -4.32
N GLN A 19 -5.01 13.38 -5.51
CA GLN A 19 -3.64 13.08 -5.93
C GLN A 19 -2.60 13.96 -5.21
N ASN A 20 -3.03 15.07 -4.60
CA ASN A 20 -2.15 15.98 -3.88
C ASN A 20 -1.96 15.59 -2.40
N LEU A 21 -2.38 14.39 -1.99
CA LEU A 21 -2.16 13.93 -0.63
C LEU A 21 -0.70 13.53 -0.43
N TRP A 22 -0.07 14.11 0.59
CA TRP A 22 1.26 13.68 1.02
C TRP A 22 1.23 12.29 1.65
N TYR A 23 0.19 12.04 2.45
CA TYR A 23 0.05 10.82 3.23
C TYR A 23 -1.38 10.29 3.14
N LEU A 24 -1.50 9.02 2.76
CA LEU A 24 -2.76 8.30 2.67
C LEU A 24 -2.75 7.14 3.66
N ASP A 25 -3.69 7.16 4.61
CA ASP A 25 -3.91 6.08 5.56
C ASP A 25 -5.23 5.37 5.26
N LEU A 26 -5.13 4.10 4.92
CA LEU A 26 -6.21 3.15 4.68
C LEU A 26 -6.08 1.93 5.61
N SER A 27 -5.27 2.00 6.67
CA SER A 27 -5.09 0.88 7.59
C SER A 27 -6.39 0.45 8.26
N SER A 28 -6.47 -0.82 8.63
CA SER A 28 -7.61 -1.42 9.33
C SER A 28 -8.96 -1.26 8.60
N ASN A 29 -8.94 -1.22 7.26
CA ASN A 29 -10.15 -1.21 6.44
C ASN A 29 -10.46 -2.61 5.91
N GLU A 30 -11.74 -2.94 5.72
CA GLU A 30 -12.16 -4.19 5.03
C GLU A 30 -11.98 -4.11 3.50
N ALA A 31 -10.84 -3.56 3.06
CA ALA A 31 -10.53 -3.36 1.67
C ALA A 31 -10.12 -4.69 1.02
N LYS A 32 -11.10 -5.49 0.60
CA LYS A 32 -10.92 -6.56 -0.42
C LYS A 32 -10.48 -6.02 -1.80
N SER A 33 -9.92 -4.81 -1.86
CA SER A 33 -9.54 -4.14 -3.10
C SER A 33 -8.14 -4.59 -3.53
N ARG A 34 -8.02 -4.99 -4.80
CA ARG A 34 -6.78 -4.83 -5.55
C ARG A 34 -6.45 -3.33 -5.54
N ILE A 35 -5.58 -2.89 -4.63
CA ILE A 35 -5.04 -1.52 -4.73
C ILE A 35 -4.13 -1.53 -5.95
N THR A 36 -4.46 -0.71 -6.93
CA THR A 36 -3.67 -0.53 -8.15
C THR A 36 -3.12 0.89 -8.14
N SER A 37 -1.80 1.01 -8.05
CA SER A 37 -0.99 2.23 -7.96
C SER A 37 -1.02 2.97 -6.61
N LEU A 38 0.17 3.07 -6.01
CA LEU A 38 0.51 3.93 -4.89
C LEU A 38 1.07 5.24 -5.44
N GLN A 39 0.20 6.23 -5.61
CA GLN A 39 0.55 7.57 -6.12
C GLN A 39 0.77 8.58 -4.98
N HIS A 40 1.14 8.12 -3.79
CA HIS A 40 1.26 8.99 -2.61
C HIS A 40 2.66 8.87 -1.99
N PRO A 41 3.30 9.98 -1.59
CA PRO A 41 4.62 9.98 -0.96
C PRO A 41 4.72 9.10 0.29
N GLY A 42 3.65 9.01 1.08
CA GLY A 42 3.51 8.06 2.18
C GLY A 42 2.18 7.32 2.13
N PHE A 43 2.21 6.03 2.41
CA PHE A 43 1.05 5.16 2.31
C PHE A 43 1.00 4.13 3.44
N ASN A 44 -0.17 4.01 4.06
CA ASN A 44 -0.45 2.99 5.06
C ASN A 44 -1.69 2.19 4.68
N SER A 45 -1.56 0.87 4.54
CA SER A 45 -2.68 -0.05 4.40
C SER A 45 -2.46 -1.30 5.23
N SER A 46 -1.85 -1.14 6.40
CA SER A 46 -1.66 -2.24 7.34
C SER A 46 -3.01 -2.83 7.76
N THR A 47 -3.06 -4.15 7.98
CA THR A 47 -4.28 -4.83 8.48
C THR A 47 -5.51 -4.64 7.58
N SER A 48 -5.33 -4.57 6.27
CA SER A 48 -6.42 -4.31 5.30
C SER A 48 -6.80 -5.51 4.44
N ARG A 49 -6.31 -6.72 4.77
CA ARG A 49 -6.56 -7.99 4.06
C ARG A 49 -6.18 -7.92 2.56
N LEU A 50 -5.15 -7.14 2.21
CA LEU A 50 -4.64 -7.07 0.84
C LEU A 50 -4.09 -8.43 0.40
N THR A 51 -4.31 -8.80 -0.86
CA THR A 51 -3.87 -10.08 -1.45
C THR A 51 -3.15 -9.85 -2.78
N GLY A 52 -2.40 -10.85 -3.25
CA GLY A 52 -1.69 -10.82 -4.53
C GLY A 52 -0.24 -10.36 -4.41
N SER A 53 0.40 -10.14 -5.57
CA SER A 53 1.82 -9.72 -5.66
C SER A 53 1.98 -8.20 -5.55
N PRO A 54 2.98 -7.71 -4.79
CA PRO A 54 3.33 -6.29 -4.72
C PRO A 54 3.75 -5.67 -6.06
N GLU A 55 4.13 -6.45 -7.08
CA GLU A 55 4.48 -5.94 -8.42
C GLU A 55 3.43 -4.98 -9.00
N ARG A 56 2.16 -5.17 -8.65
CA ARG A 56 1.03 -4.36 -9.15
C ARG A 56 0.81 -3.07 -8.35
N LEU A 57 1.53 -2.86 -7.25
CA LEU A 57 1.30 -1.74 -6.35
C LEU A 57 1.85 -0.42 -6.87
N GLY A 58 2.66 -0.38 -7.94
CA GLY A 58 3.06 0.87 -8.61
C GLY A 58 3.70 1.88 -7.67
N PHE A 59 4.99 1.71 -7.38
CA PHE A 59 5.73 2.48 -6.36
C PHE A 59 6.32 3.82 -6.85
N GLN A 60 5.95 4.27 -8.04
CA GLN A 60 6.63 5.36 -8.75
C GLN A 60 6.66 6.70 -8.01
N GLN A 61 5.72 6.94 -7.10
CA GLN A 61 5.61 8.20 -6.35
C GLN A 61 5.83 8.01 -4.84
N LEU A 62 6.17 6.79 -4.41
CA LEU A 62 6.44 6.52 -3.01
C LEU A 62 7.76 7.17 -2.61
N GLN A 63 7.76 7.91 -1.50
CA GLN A 63 8.93 8.64 -1.05
C GLN A 63 9.34 8.30 0.37
N TYR A 64 8.48 8.26 1.38
CA TYR A 64 8.96 8.26 2.77
C TYR A 64 8.58 7.01 3.55
N TYR A 65 7.30 6.64 3.53
CA TYR A 65 6.77 5.63 4.42
C TYR A 65 5.83 4.68 3.68
N LEU A 66 6.08 3.38 3.81
CA LEU A 66 5.20 2.34 3.30
C LEU A 66 4.89 1.31 4.38
N TRP A 67 3.63 1.27 4.80
CA TRP A 67 3.11 0.25 5.72
C TRP A 67 2.15 -0.68 4.98
N LEU A 68 2.56 -1.92 4.79
CA LEU A 68 1.80 -3.02 4.19
C LEU A 68 1.70 -4.23 5.12
N ASP A 69 2.08 -4.08 6.38
CA ASP A 69 2.08 -5.18 7.35
C ASP A 69 0.70 -5.77 7.65
N TRP A 70 0.70 -7.01 8.11
CA TRP A 70 -0.49 -7.76 8.50
C TRP A 70 -1.53 -7.84 7.37
N ASN A 71 -1.06 -8.14 6.17
CA ASN A 71 -1.87 -8.42 5.00
C ASN A 71 -1.66 -9.86 4.53
N MET A 72 -2.20 -10.22 3.36
CA MET A 72 -2.07 -11.54 2.74
C MET A 72 -1.32 -11.44 1.39
N LEU A 73 -0.38 -10.49 1.28
CA LEU A 73 0.44 -10.33 0.07
C LEU A 73 1.38 -11.52 -0.07
N GLY A 74 1.58 -11.98 -1.30
CA GLY A 74 2.48 -13.10 -1.63
C GLY A 74 3.42 -12.76 -2.79
N GLY A 75 4.30 -13.69 -3.15
CA GLY A 75 5.30 -13.44 -4.20
C GLY A 75 6.47 -12.60 -3.70
N THR A 76 7.20 -11.97 -4.63
CA THR A 76 8.42 -11.20 -4.37
C THR A 76 8.15 -9.70 -4.23
N LEU A 77 9.05 -8.99 -3.56
CA LEU A 77 9.10 -7.54 -3.64
C LEU A 77 9.64 -7.12 -5.01
N PRO A 78 9.06 -6.11 -5.68
CA PRO A 78 9.57 -5.66 -6.96
C PRO A 78 10.80 -4.74 -6.81
N SER A 79 11.73 -4.83 -7.76
CA SER A 79 12.90 -3.96 -7.92
C SER A 79 12.53 -2.50 -8.12
N ALA A 80 11.29 -2.21 -8.51
CA ALA A 80 10.75 -0.85 -8.50
C ALA A 80 10.85 -0.16 -7.13
N LEU A 81 10.89 -0.92 -6.01
CA LEU A 81 11.15 -0.35 -4.69
C LEU A 81 12.56 0.25 -4.56
N ALA A 82 13.54 -0.23 -5.35
CA ALA A 82 14.88 0.35 -5.40
C ALA A 82 14.89 1.77 -6.00
N ASN A 83 13.86 2.11 -6.80
CA ASN A 83 13.71 3.47 -7.34
C ASN A 83 13.12 4.46 -6.32
N CYS A 84 12.60 3.98 -5.19
CA CYS A 84 12.10 4.82 -4.10
C CYS A 84 13.29 5.32 -3.26
N SER A 85 14.14 6.16 -3.84
CA SER A 85 15.41 6.60 -3.24
C SER A 85 15.27 7.38 -1.92
N LEU A 86 14.10 7.91 -1.64
CA LEU A 86 13.80 8.62 -0.40
C LEU A 86 13.21 7.71 0.69
N LEU A 87 12.92 6.43 0.39
CA LEU A 87 12.13 5.55 1.27
C LEU A 87 12.84 5.36 2.61
N MET A 88 12.26 5.95 3.66
CA MET A 88 12.83 5.93 5.01
C MET A 88 12.34 4.73 5.81
N TYR A 89 11.12 4.24 5.52
CA TYR A 89 10.50 3.17 6.28
C TYR A 89 9.67 2.24 5.40
N LEU A 90 9.91 0.94 5.54
CA LEU A 90 9.16 -0.14 4.88
C LEU A 90 8.75 -1.19 5.91
N SER A 91 7.45 -1.36 6.12
CA SER A 91 6.88 -2.42 6.94
C SER A 91 6.05 -3.37 6.10
N ILE A 92 6.45 -4.64 6.08
CA ILE A 92 5.84 -5.70 5.27
C ILE A 92 5.64 -7.01 6.06
N GLN A 93 5.90 -6.97 7.37
CA GLN A 93 5.78 -8.12 8.26
C GLN A 93 4.35 -8.70 8.26
N GLY A 94 4.21 -9.98 8.60
CA GLY A 94 2.90 -10.62 8.65
C GLY A 94 2.21 -10.72 7.28
N ASN A 95 2.99 -10.85 6.20
CA ASN A 95 2.52 -11.24 4.86
C ASN A 95 3.06 -12.63 4.48
N ALA A 96 2.64 -13.15 3.32
CA ALA A 96 3.14 -14.38 2.71
C ALA A 96 4.20 -14.12 1.62
N LEU A 97 4.93 -13.00 1.72
CA LEU A 97 6.01 -12.62 0.79
C LEU A 97 7.19 -13.59 0.90
N ARG A 98 7.78 -13.95 -0.25
CA ARG A 98 8.85 -14.93 -0.38
C ARG A 98 9.80 -14.56 -1.52
N GLY A 99 11.02 -15.07 -1.49
CA GLY A 99 12.02 -14.86 -2.55
C GLY A 99 12.83 -13.58 -2.39
N ILE A 100 13.58 -13.22 -3.44
CA ILE A 100 14.43 -12.02 -3.51
C ILE A 100 13.67 -10.85 -4.14
N ILE A 101 14.22 -9.64 -4.01
CA ILE A 101 13.74 -8.48 -4.75
C ILE A 101 13.94 -8.76 -6.26
N ASN A 102 12.89 -8.66 -7.08
CA ASN A 102 12.89 -8.95 -8.54
C ASN A 102 12.51 -7.70 -9.33
#